data_AF-A0A522UKK5-F1
#
_entry.id   AF-A0A522UKK5-F1
#
_cell.length_a   1.000
_cell.length_b   1.000
_cell.length_c   1.000
_cell.angle_alpha   90.00
_cell.angle_beta   90.00
_cell.angle_gamma   90.00
#
_symmetry.space_group_name_H-M   'P 1'
#
loop_
_entity.id
_entity.type
_entity.pdbx_description
1 polymer ?
#
loop_
_entity_poly.entity_id
_entity_poly.type
_entity_poly.pdbx_seq_one_letter_code
_entity_poly.pdbx_strand_id
1 'polypeptide(L)'
;MLYRFAANRSLTRETENFTEEEIENWPSFFVYIWNAPDEQLIAVQERWNAFQQTEVVAKAIIDSVDLDLGRNNLRAHIEALFFENAFWDLVSQNVGKIKDIRFELITPNMANISGVLSDDLKQFAKSTNAAQTTLDIQADPDSAITIDVKDEKLKGLVTYSSEGGGNISVKIRGISRRIHTKKSKKHLDVDEVEFTGRDPKEIVDLLKGLLS
;
A
#
# COMPACT_ATOMS: atom_id res chain seq x y z
N MET A 1 -2.63 22.92 1.12
CA MET A 1 -1.56 23.67 1.82
C MET A 1 -0.23 23.01 1.52
N LEU A 2 0.84 23.77 1.23
CA LEU A 2 2.17 23.25 0.96
C LEU A 2 3.10 23.54 2.14
N TYR A 3 3.76 22.52 2.66
CA TYR A 3 4.69 22.59 3.77
C TYR A 3 6.07 22.13 3.34
N ARG A 4 7.10 22.67 4.02
CA ARG A 4 8.49 22.26 3.86
C ARG A 4 8.99 21.74 5.19
N PHE A 5 9.46 20.50 5.19
CA PHE A 5 10.04 19.82 6.35
C PHE A 5 11.52 19.54 6.11
N ALA A 6 12.25 19.16 7.15
CA ALA A 6 13.61 18.66 7.06
C ALA A 6 13.78 17.47 8.01
N ALA A 7 14.45 16.41 7.53
CA ALA A 7 14.83 15.28 8.37
C ALA A 7 16.26 15.49 8.85
N ASN A 8 16.54 15.25 10.14
CA ASN A 8 17.90 15.23 10.63
C ASN A 8 18.57 13.90 10.23
N ARG A 9 19.65 13.96 9.46
CA ARG A 9 20.43 12.80 8.99
C ARG A 9 21.92 13.06 9.18
N SER A 10 22.66 12.07 9.64
CA SER A 10 24.13 12.09 9.57
C SER A 10 24.57 11.62 8.17
N LEU A 11 25.47 12.37 7.54
CA LEU A 11 26.15 11.99 6.31
C LEU A 11 27.57 11.57 6.66
N THR A 12 27.93 10.31 6.40
CA THR A 12 29.32 9.86 6.46
C THR A 12 30.03 10.25 5.18
N ARG A 13 31.09 11.05 5.28
CA ARG A 13 31.93 11.48 4.16
C ARG A 13 33.33 10.91 4.32
N GLU A 14 33.81 10.18 3.33
CA GLU A 14 35.24 9.85 3.22
C GLU A 14 36.03 11.07 2.75
N THR A 15 37.13 11.39 3.43
CA THR A 15 38.02 12.49 3.08
C THR A 15 39.12 12.02 2.12
N GLU A 16 39.85 12.98 1.53
CA GLU A 16 41.04 12.70 0.70
C GLU A 16 42.12 11.90 1.45
N ASN A 17 42.12 11.94 2.78
CA ASN A 17 43.03 11.19 3.63
C ASN A 17 42.51 9.79 3.99
N PHE A 18 41.44 9.31 3.33
CA PHE A 18 40.78 8.04 3.62
C PHE A 18 40.28 7.93 5.07
N THR A 19 39.88 9.06 5.66
CA THR A 19 39.23 9.10 6.98
C THR A 19 37.75 9.39 6.82
N GLU A 20 36.92 8.83 7.68
CA GLU A 20 35.49 9.14 7.73
C GLU A 20 35.21 10.33 8.64
N GLU A 21 34.32 11.21 8.22
CA GLU A 21 33.72 12.23 9.08
C GLU A 21 32.18 12.17 9.00
N GLU A 22 31.53 12.44 10.12
CA GLU A 22 30.07 12.60 10.17
C GLU A 22 29.71 14.09 10.07
N ILE A 23 28.87 14.41 9.10
CA ILE A 23 28.34 15.76 8.88
C ILE A 23 26.84 15.74 9.14
N GLU A 24 26.34 16.69 9.92
CA GLU A 24 24.90 16.91 10.03
C GLU A 24 24.32 17.38 8.69
N ASN A 25 23.28 16.68 8.24
CA ASN A 25 22.58 16.97 7.00
C ASN A 25 21.08 17.12 7.29
N TRP A 26 20.49 18.17 6.71
CA TRP A 26 19.08 18.53 6.88
C TRP A 26 18.36 18.56 5.54
N PRO A 27 18.26 17.42 4.82
CA PRO A 27 17.61 17.35 3.51
C PRO A 27 16.14 17.74 3.63
N SER A 28 15.80 18.91 3.08
CA SER A 28 14.44 19.43 3.16
C SER A 28 13.51 18.78 2.13
N PHE A 29 12.25 18.52 2.43
CA PHE A 29 11.30 17.95 1.47
C PHE A 29 9.95 18.65 1.57
N PHE A 30 9.16 18.55 0.50
CA PHE A 30 7.82 19.12 0.44
C PHE A 30 6.75 18.10 0.80
N VAL A 31 5.73 18.58 1.51
CA VAL A 31 4.49 17.85 1.76
C VAL A 31 3.32 18.74 1.42
N TYR A 32 2.41 18.25 0.59
CA TYR A 32 1.17 18.90 0.25
C TYR A 32 0.00 18.21 0.97
N ILE A 33 -0.80 18.98 1.69
CA ILE A 33 -2.00 18.50 2.38
C ILE A 33 -3.21 19.18 1.74
N TRP A 34 -4.07 18.39 1.11
CA TRP A 34 -5.38 18.79 0.62
C TRP A 34 -6.43 18.29 1.60
N ASN A 35 -7.21 19.20 2.16
CA ASN A 35 -8.27 18.87 3.11
C ASN A 35 -9.55 19.59 2.69
N ALA A 36 -10.19 19.09 1.64
CA ALA A 36 -11.51 19.54 1.22
C ALA A 36 -12.58 18.68 1.90
N PRO A 37 -13.85 19.15 2.00
CA PRO A 37 -14.95 18.35 2.54
C PRO A 37 -15.13 17.00 1.81
N ASP A 38 -14.86 16.98 0.51
CA ASP A 38 -15.10 15.82 -0.34
C ASP A 38 -13.86 14.91 -0.46
N GLU A 39 -12.67 15.48 -0.36
CA GLU A 39 -11.40 14.77 -0.58
C GLU A 39 -10.32 15.22 0.40
N GLN A 40 -9.64 14.24 0.99
CA GLN A 40 -8.51 14.46 1.89
C GLN A 40 -7.31 13.69 1.36
N LEU A 41 -6.29 14.43 0.89
CA LEU A 41 -5.12 13.86 0.23
C LEU A 41 -3.84 14.41 0.83
N ILE A 42 -2.84 13.54 0.96
CA ILE A 42 -1.47 13.92 1.32
C ILE A 42 -0.54 13.47 0.19
N ALA A 43 0.26 14.40 -0.33
CA ALA A 43 1.34 14.11 -1.24
C ALA A 43 2.68 14.44 -0.58
N VAL A 44 3.58 13.46 -0.55
CA VAL A 44 4.93 13.60 0.01
C VAL A 44 5.93 13.55 -1.13
N GLN A 45 6.83 14.52 -1.19
CA GLN A 45 7.92 14.52 -2.17
C GLN A 45 8.87 13.35 -1.92
N GLU A 46 9.14 12.55 -2.94
CA GLU A 46 10.20 11.53 -2.89
C GLU A 46 11.57 12.20 -2.73
N ARG A 47 12.27 11.86 -1.64
CA ARG A 47 13.62 12.37 -1.37
C ARG A 47 14.41 11.32 -0.59
N TRP A 48 15.05 10.42 -1.32
CA TRP A 48 15.84 9.30 -0.77
C TRP A 48 16.90 9.75 0.26
N ASN A 49 17.50 10.92 0.05
CA ASN A 49 18.44 11.54 0.98
C ASN A 49 17.82 11.88 2.35
N ALA A 50 16.51 12.10 2.42
CA ALA A 50 15.78 12.41 3.66
C ALA A 50 15.14 11.17 4.29
N PHE A 51 14.60 10.25 3.49
CA PHE A 51 13.95 9.02 3.93
C PHE A 51 13.84 8.03 2.77
N GLN A 52 13.81 6.73 3.08
CA GLN A 52 13.70 5.68 2.07
C GLN A 52 12.29 5.59 1.46
N GLN A 53 11.25 5.71 2.29
CA GLN A 53 9.85 5.55 1.87
C GLN A 53 9.01 6.74 2.32
N THR A 54 8.17 7.26 1.42
CA THR A 54 7.26 8.39 1.70
C THR A 54 6.20 8.05 2.75
N GLU A 55 5.85 6.77 2.89
CA GLU A 55 4.87 6.28 3.88
C GLU A 55 5.29 6.60 5.31
N VAL A 56 6.59 6.56 5.62
CA VAL A 56 7.12 6.90 6.95
C VAL A 56 6.76 8.34 7.32
N VAL A 57 6.88 9.28 6.38
CA VAL A 57 6.51 10.68 6.59
C VAL A 57 5.01 10.84 6.73
N ALA A 58 4.25 10.20 5.84
CA ALA A 58 2.79 10.25 5.86
C ALA A 58 2.23 9.73 7.20
N LYS A 59 2.76 8.61 7.69
CA LYS A 59 2.43 8.03 8.98
C LYS A 59 2.79 8.95 10.15
N ALA A 60 4.00 9.53 10.14
CA ALA A 60 4.40 10.47 11.19
C ALA A 60 3.47 11.70 11.29
N ILE A 61 2.95 12.18 10.15
CA ILE A 61 1.95 13.26 10.14
C ILE A 61 0.64 12.80 10.76
N ILE A 62 0.13 11.62 10.38
CA ILE A 62 -1.10 11.06 10.95
C ILE A 62 -0.98 10.79 12.44
N ASP A 63 0.11 10.17 12.88
CA ASP A 63 0.38 9.89 14.29
C ASP A 63 0.35 11.19 15.11
N SER A 64 0.86 12.30 14.55
CA SER A 64 0.78 13.62 15.19
C SER A 64 -0.64 14.18 15.26
N VAL A 65 -1.45 13.98 14.22
CA VAL A 65 -2.85 14.46 14.17
C VAL A 65 -3.74 13.63 15.10
N ASP A 66 -3.46 12.33 15.20
CA ASP A 66 -4.19 11.38 16.04
C ASP A 66 -4.13 11.73 17.54
N LEU A 67 -3.04 12.37 17.99
CA LEU A 67 -2.93 12.86 19.36
C LEU A 67 -4.03 13.87 19.72
N ASP A 68 -4.43 14.70 18.76
CA ASP A 68 -5.49 15.69 18.95
C ASP A 68 -6.88 15.10 18.65
N LEU A 69 -6.99 14.26 17.62
CA LEU A 69 -8.25 13.57 17.27
C LEU A 69 -8.72 12.60 18.35
N GLY A 70 -7.78 11.92 19.01
CA GLY A 70 -8.07 10.95 20.08
C GLY A 70 -8.83 11.57 21.25
N ARG A 71 -8.70 12.88 21.48
CA ARG A 71 -9.48 13.61 22.49
C ARG A 71 -10.98 13.63 22.21
N ASN A 72 -11.35 13.46 20.94
CA ASN A 72 -12.74 13.41 20.47
C ASN A 72 -13.16 11.99 20.07
N ASN A 73 -12.42 10.96 20.46
CA ASN A 73 -12.62 9.56 20.03
C ASN A 73 -12.58 9.38 18.50
N LEU A 74 -11.83 10.23 17.81
CA LEU A 74 -11.59 10.14 16.37
C LEU A 74 -10.21 9.53 16.12
N ARG A 75 -10.07 8.84 14.99
CA ARG A 75 -8.79 8.39 14.46
C ARG A 75 -8.71 8.72 12.97
N ALA A 76 -7.54 9.13 12.53
CA ALA A 76 -7.19 9.26 11.14
C ALA A 76 -6.52 7.97 10.65
N HIS A 77 -6.83 7.61 9.42
CA HIS A 77 -6.19 6.52 8.72
C HIS A 77 -5.64 7.08 7.41
N ILE A 78 -4.45 6.63 7.01
CA ILE A 78 -3.86 7.00 5.73
C ILE A 78 -3.63 5.75 4.91
N GLU A 79 -4.04 5.81 3.65
CA GLU A 79 -3.76 4.75 2.70
C GLU A 79 -3.23 5.30 1.38
N ALA A 80 -2.28 4.57 0.81
CA ALA A 80 -1.69 4.92 -0.46
C ALA A 80 -2.69 4.66 -1.59
N LEU A 81 -2.94 5.69 -2.40
CA LEU A 81 -3.63 5.54 -3.67
C LEU A 81 -2.78 4.75 -4.65
N PHE A 82 -3.41 3.85 -5.39
CA PHE A 82 -2.79 3.06 -6.45
C PHE A 82 -3.72 3.02 -7.67
N PHE A 83 -3.18 2.68 -8.83
CA PHE A 83 -4.02 2.51 -10.02
C PHE A 83 -4.67 1.12 -10.01
N GLU A 84 -5.98 1.04 -10.25
CA GLU A 84 -6.70 -0.24 -10.28
C GLU A 84 -6.07 -1.24 -11.25
N ASN A 85 -5.59 -0.77 -12.41
CA ASN A 85 -4.95 -1.63 -13.39
C ASN A 85 -3.72 -2.34 -12.82
N ALA A 86 -3.00 -1.76 -11.85
CA ALA A 86 -1.89 -2.46 -11.21
C ALA A 86 -2.33 -3.77 -10.53
N PHE A 87 -3.53 -3.81 -9.94
CA PHE A 87 -4.10 -5.06 -9.42
C PHE A 87 -4.49 -6.00 -10.55
N TRP A 88 -5.20 -5.52 -11.56
CA TRP A 88 -5.65 -6.35 -12.68
C TRP A 88 -4.50 -6.92 -13.50
N ASP A 89 -3.45 -6.14 -13.71
CA ASP A 89 -2.21 -6.53 -14.38
C ASP A 89 -1.53 -7.63 -13.55
N LEU A 90 -1.35 -7.44 -12.24
CA LEU A 90 -0.80 -8.45 -11.32
C LEU A 90 -1.58 -9.77 -11.38
N VAL A 91 -2.91 -9.69 -11.41
CA VAL A 91 -3.78 -10.87 -11.51
C VAL A 91 -3.61 -11.57 -12.87
N SER A 92 -3.64 -10.80 -13.95
CA SER A 92 -3.58 -11.33 -15.32
C SER A 92 -2.24 -12.00 -15.63
N GLN A 93 -1.14 -11.48 -15.09
CA GLN A 93 0.21 -12.04 -15.22
C GLN A 93 0.38 -13.35 -14.42
N ASN A 94 -0.47 -13.60 -13.42
CA ASN A 94 -0.34 -14.71 -12.48
C ASN A 94 -1.53 -15.67 -12.48
N VAL A 95 -2.27 -15.75 -13.59
CA VAL A 95 -3.40 -16.67 -13.76
C VAL A 95 -2.98 -18.11 -13.44
N GLY A 96 -3.80 -18.79 -12.63
CA GLY A 96 -3.54 -20.17 -12.17
C GLY A 96 -2.45 -20.31 -11.10
N LYS A 97 -1.84 -19.19 -10.65
CA LYS A 97 -0.80 -19.19 -9.60
C LYS A 97 -1.25 -18.48 -8.32
N ILE A 98 -2.34 -17.72 -8.34
CA ILE A 98 -2.83 -16.98 -7.18
C ILE A 98 -3.40 -17.94 -6.13
N LYS A 99 -2.92 -17.82 -4.90
CA LYS A 99 -3.30 -18.67 -3.77
C LYS A 99 -4.19 -17.97 -2.76
N ASP A 100 -4.00 -16.69 -2.58
CA ASP A 100 -4.68 -15.90 -1.56
C ASP A 100 -4.78 -14.46 -2.04
N ILE A 101 -5.95 -13.85 -1.83
CA ILE A 101 -6.20 -12.43 -2.06
C ILE A 101 -6.82 -11.90 -0.78
N ARG A 102 -6.20 -10.88 -0.23
CA ARG A 102 -6.66 -10.23 0.98
C ARG A 102 -6.97 -8.77 0.72
N PHE A 103 -8.20 -8.38 1.00
CA PHE A 103 -8.66 -7.00 1.05
C PHE A 103 -8.72 -6.55 2.51
N GLU A 104 -8.07 -5.43 2.82
CA GLU A 104 -8.14 -4.77 4.11
C GLU A 104 -8.89 -3.46 3.92
N LEU A 105 -10.16 -3.44 4.28
CA LEU A 105 -11.06 -2.30 4.11
C LEU A 105 -11.08 -1.49 5.40
N ILE A 106 -10.85 -0.19 5.30
CA ILE A 106 -10.96 0.75 6.42
C ILE A 106 -12.24 1.56 6.21
N THR A 107 -13.03 1.71 7.27
CA THR A 107 -14.41 2.21 7.21
C THR A 107 -14.70 3.63 7.76
N PRO A 108 -13.76 4.59 7.94
CA PRO A 108 -14.08 5.86 8.61
C PRO A 108 -14.74 6.88 7.65
N ASN A 109 -14.45 6.81 6.34
CA ASN A 109 -14.88 7.78 5.32
C ASN A 109 -15.88 7.21 4.31
N MET A 110 -16.79 6.34 4.78
CA MET A 110 -17.74 5.65 3.91
C MET A 110 -18.68 6.62 3.17
N ALA A 111 -18.88 7.87 3.60
CA ALA A 111 -19.78 8.80 2.91
C ALA A 111 -19.31 9.17 1.48
N ASN A 112 -18.01 9.34 1.26
CA ASN A 112 -17.48 9.85 -0.03
C ASN A 112 -17.00 8.75 -0.98
N ILE A 113 -16.46 7.64 -0.46
CA ILE A 113 -15.90 6.52 -1.26
C ILE A 113 -16.95 5.39 -1.46
N SER A 114 -18.14 5.52 -0.89
CA SER A 114 -19.15 4.43 -0.90
C SER A 114 -19.82 4.18 -2.24
N GLY A 115 -19.62 4.96 -3.30
CA GLY A 115 -20.32 4.71 -4.57
C GLY A 115 -20.13 3.29 -5.11
N VAL A 116 -18.96 2.69 -4.83
CA VAL A 116 -18.46 1.52 -5.55
C VAL A 116 -18.42 0.23 -4.72
N LEU A 117 -18.46 0.31 -3.40
CA LEU A 117 -18.54 -0.88 -2.53
C LEU A 117 -19.96 -1.47 -2.54
N SER A 118 -20.11 -2.77 -2.34
CA SER A 118 -21.44 -3.39 -2.22
C SER A 118 -22.22 -2.84 -1.02
N ASP A 119 -23.52 -2.61 -1.18
CA ASP A 119 -24.36 -2.06 -0.12
C ASP A 119 -24.44 -2.97 1.12
N ASP A 120 -24.32 -4.28 0.91
CA ASP A 120 -24.29 -5.28 1.99
C ASP A 120 -23.08 -5.08 2.91
N LEU A 121 -21.88 -4.87 2.34
CA LEU A 121 -20.67 -4.66 3.14
C LEU A 121 -20.72 -3.32 3.89
N LYS A 122 -21.30 -2.29 3.29
CA LYS A 122 -21.53 -0.99 3.96
C LYS A 122 -22.47 -1.13 5.14
N GLN A 123 -23.61 -1.78 4.94
CA GLN A 123 -24.61 -1.99 5.99
C GLN A 123 -24.05 -2.87 7.11
N PHE A 124 -23.27 -3.89 6.75
CA PHE A 124 -22.59 -4.74 7.72
C PHE A 124 -21.58 -3.95 8.56
N ALA A 125 -20.71 -3.16 7.93
CA ALA A 125 -19.74 -2.33 8.64
C ALA A 125 -20.42 -1.29 9.56
N LYS A 126 -21.48 -0.63 9.07
CA LYS A 126 -22.26 0.34 9.85
C LYS A 126 -22.96 -0.30 11.06
N SER A 127 -23.56 -1.46 10.88
CA SER A 127 -24.30 -2.15 11.96
C SER A 127 -23.39 -2.78 13.01
N THR A 128 -22.17 -3.18 12.63
CA THR A 128 -21.19 -3.78 13.55
C THR A 128 -20.25 -2.76 14.18
N ASN A 129 -20.28 -1.50 13.74
CA ASN A 129 -19.33 -0.45 14.13
C ASN A 129 -17.86 -0.89 13.90
N ALA A 130 -17.62 -1.69 12.86
CA ALA A 130 -16.28 -2.14 12.50
C ALA A 130 -15.49 -0.96 11.93
N ALA A 131 -14.29 -0.70 12.47
CA ALA A 131 -13.35 0.31 11.96
C ALA A 131 -12.45 -0.24 10.83
N GLN A 132 -12.29 -1.55 10.78
CA GLN A 132 -11.53 -2.28 9.77
C GLN A 132 -12.19 -3.63 9.50
N THR A 133 -12.22 -4.04 8.25
CA THR A 133 -12.72 -5.36 7.81
C THR A 133 -11.68 -6.01 6.92
N THR A 134 -11.36 -7.27 7.20
CA THR A 134 -10.46 -8.06 6.35
C THR A 134 -11.27 -9.14 5.64
N LEU A 135 -11.24 -9.12 4.30
CA LEU A 135 -11.76 -10.20 3.46
C LEU A 135 -10.59 -11.01 2.93
N ASP A 136 -10.51 -12.27 3.31
CA ASP A 136 -9.44 -13.19 2.93
C ASP A 136 -10.03 -14.32 2.08
N ILE A 137 -9.63 -14.37 0.82
CA ILE A 137 -10.06 -15.38 -0.15
C ILE A 137 -8.87 -16.30 -0.38
N GLN A 138 -9.03 -17.59 -0.08
CA GLN A 138 -7.95 -18.57 -0.17
C GLN A 138 -8.35 -19.74 -1.07
N ALA A 139 -7.43 -20.18 -1.91
CA ALA A 139 -7.55 -21.43 -2.64
C ALA A 139 -7.05 -22.60 -1.80
N ASP A 140 -7.54 -23.80 -2.11
CA ASP A 140 -7.01 -25.03 -1.56
C ASP A 140 -5.50 -25.20 -1.87
N PRO A 141 -4.77 -26.02 -1.09
CA PRO A 141 -3.33 -26.25 -1.30
C PRO A 141 -2.97 -26.64 -2.74
N ASP A 142 -3.84 -27.37 -3.42
CA ASP A 142 -3.60 -27.87 -4.78
C ASP A 142 -4.24 -27.01 -5.89
N SER A 143 -5.15 -26.09 -5.57
CA SER A 143 -5.90 -25.28 -6.55
C SER A 143 -5.41 -23.83 -6.63
N ALA A 144 -6.01 -23.00 -7.48
CA ALA A 144 -5.72 -21.57 -7.55
C ALA A 144 -7.02 -20.77 -7.59
N ILE A 145 -6.98 -19.54 -7.09
CA ILE A 145 -8.14 -18.65 -7.15
C ILE A 145 -8.39 -18.29 -8.61
N THR A 146 -9.63 -18.47 -9.05
CA THR A 146 -10.08 -17.99 -10.35
C THR A 146 -10.72 -16.62 -10.14
N ILE A 147 -10.14 -15.61 -10.77
CA ILE A 147 -10.65 -14.25 -10.72
C ILE A 147 -11.36 -13.96 -12.04
N ASP A 148 -12.65 -13.65 -11.96
CA ASP A 148 -13.38 -13.09 -13.09
C ASP A 148 -13.30 -11.57 -13.04
N VAL A 149 -12.62 -10.97 -14.03
CA VAL A 149 -12.50 -9.52 -14.18
C VAL A 149 -13.84 -8.83 -14.43
N LYS A 150 -14.90 -9.59 -14.76
CA LYS A 150 -16.27 -9.08 -14.92
C LYS A 150 -17.09 -9.13 -13.63
N ASP A 151 -16.54 -9.67 -12.54
CA ASP A 151 -17.23 -9.68 -11.25
C ASP A 151 -17.32 -8.25 -10.68
N GLU A 152 -18.53 -7.69 -10.71
CA GLU A 152 -18.81 -6.34 -10.23
C GLU A 152 -18.53 -6.16 -8.73
N LYS A 153 -18.66 -7.21 -7.91
CA LYS A 153 -18.33 -7.13 -6.48
C LYS A 153 -16.82 -7.02 -6.28
N LEU A 154 -16.04 -7.78 -7.04
CA LEU A 154 -14.59 -7.71 -6.98
C LEU A 154 -14.08 -6.35 -7.48
N LYS A 155 -14.64 -5.84 -8.59
CA LYS A 155 -14.33 -4.48 -9.06
C LYS A 155 -14.60 -3.44 -7.99
N GLY A 156 -15.76 -3.51 -7.34
CA GLY A 156 -16.10 -2.59 -6.25
C GLY A 156 -15.08 -2.59 -5.10
N LEU A 157 -14.58 -3.77 -4.72
CA LEU A 157 -13.52 -3.89 -3.70
C LEU A 157 -12.19 -3.28 -4.18
N VAL A 158 -11.83 -3.50 -5.45
CA VAL A 158 -10.61 -2.98 -6.04
C VAL A 158 -10.65 -1.45 -6.11
N THR A 159 -11.72 -0.88 -6.66
CA THR A 159 -11.93 0.56 -6.76
C THR A 159 -11.92 1.20 -5.37
N TYR A 160 -12.71 0.68 -4.43
CA TYR A 160 -12.75 1.19 -3.05
C TYR A 160 -11.36 1.23 -2.40
N SER A 161 -10.57 0.18 -2.58
CA SER A 161 -9.20 0.14 -2.03
C SER A 161 -8.27 1.12 -2.75
N SER A 162 -8.41 1.27 -4.08
CA SER A 162 -7.57 2.15 -4.90
C SER A 162 -7.75 3.63 -4.58
N GLU A 163 -8.95 4.01 -4.12
CA GLU A 163 -9.32 5.36 -3.70
C GLU A 163 -8.95 5.65 -2.23
N GLY A 164 -8.17 4.77 -1.59
CA GLY A 164 -7.71 4.95 -0.21
C GLY A 164 -8.67 4.38 0.84
N GLY A 165 -9.68 3.63 0.43
CA GLY A 165 -10.55 2.87 1.34
C GLY A 165 -9.88 1.63 1.93
N GLY A 166 -8.64 1.30 1.55
CA GLY A 166 -7.98 0.11 2.05
C GLY A 166 -6.72 -0.34 1.32
N ASN A 167 -6.40 -1.62 1.50
CA ASN A 167 -5.29 -2.31 0.84
C ASN A 167 -5.75 -3.58 0.13
N ILE A 168 -5.01 -3.96 -0.91
CA ILE A 168 -5.11 -5.28 -1.53
C ILE A 168 -3.74 -5.92 -1.51
N SER A 169 -3.69 -7.16 -1.04
CA SER A 169 -2.50 -7.99 -1.09
C SER A 169 -2.78 -9.34 -1.72
N VAL A 170 -1.83 -9.85 -2.51
CA VAL A 170 -1.98 -11.10 -3.27
C VAL A 170 -0.83 -12.03 -2.94
N LYS A 171 -1.12 -13.30 -2.64
CA LYS A 171 -0.13 -14.36 -2.51
C LYS A 171 -0.10 -15.20 -3.78
N ILE A 172 1.09 -15.42 -4.31
CA ILE A 172 1.33 -16.21 -5.51
C ILE A 172 2.07 -17.50 -5.10
N ARG A 173 1.72 -18.63 -5.72
CA ARG A 173 2.42 -19.92 -5.54
C ARG A 173 3.91 -19.74 -5.84
N GLY A 174 4.77 -20.22 -4.94
CA GLY A 174 6.22 -20.11 -5.05
C GLY A 174 6.83 -18.84 -4.44
N ILE A 175 5.99 -17.86 -4.05
CA ILE A 175 6.41 -16.65 -3.33
C ILE A 175 5.94 -16.76 -1.88
N SER A 176 6.86 -16.65 -0.93
CA SER A 176 6.54 -16.78 0.50
C SER A 176 5.72 -15.58 1.03
N ARG A 177 6.04 -14.38 0.53
CA ARG A 177 5.43 -13.11 0.95
C ARG A 177 4.24 -12.72 0.07
N ARG A 178 3.33 -11.91 0.64
CA ARG A 178 2.26 -11.26 -0.11
C ARG A 178 2.79 -10.03 -0.85
N ILE A 179 2.28 -9.80 -2.06
CA ILE A 179 2.56 -8.62 -2.87
C ILE A 179 1.45 -7.59 -2.60
N HIS A 180 1.82 -6.39 -2.18
CA HIS A 180 0.89 -5.28 -1.93
C HIS A 180 0.76 -4.38 -3.17
N THR A 181 -0.48 -4.07 -3.55
CA THR A 181 -0.80 -3.24 -4.73
C THR A 181 -0.43 -1.76 -4.58
N LYS A 182 -0.34 -1.27 -3.33
CA LYS A 182 0.06 0.10 -2.96
C LYS A 182 1.44 0.54 -3.48
N LYS A 183 2.34 -0.40 -3.79
CA LYS A 183 3.70 -0.11 -4.27
C LYS A 183 3.79 0.16 -5.78
N SER A 184 2.67 0.24 -6.51
CA SER A 184 2.65 0.39 -7.97
C SER A 184 2.90 1.81 -8.52
N LYS A 185 3.48 2.74 -7.72
CA LYS A 185 3.99 4.01 -8.25
C LYS A 185 5.38 3.79 -8.87
N LYS A 186 5.44 3.38 -10.13
CA LYS A 186 6.65 3.33 -10.99
C LYS A 186 7.95 2.69 -10.45
N HIS A 187 7.94 2.03 -9.29
CA HIS A 187 9.03 1.22 -8.77
C HIS A 187 8.46 0.04 -7.99
N LEU A 188 8.66 -1.18 -8.51
CA LEU A 188 8.40 -2.41 -7.78
C LEU A 188 9.53 -2.58 -6.75
N ASP A 189 9.42 -1.94 -5.59
CA ASP A 189 10.38 -2.12 -4.49
C ASP A 189 10.05 -3.41 -3.75
N VAL A 190 10.71 -4.48 -4.19
CA VAL A 190 10.65 -5.81 -3.59
C VAL A 190 11.68 -5.87 -2.47
N ASP A 191 11.27 -5.53 -1.25
CA ASP A 191 12.16 -5.43 -0.08
C ASP A 191 12.90 -6.74 0.24
N GLU A 192 12.35 -7.89 -0.16
CA GLU A 192 13.02 -9.21 -0.21
C GLU A 192 11.97 -10.22 -0.65
N VAL A 193 12.26 -11.07 -1.63
CA VAL A 193 11.45 -12.26 -1.91
C VAL A 193 12.27 -13.49 -1.60
N GLU A 194 11.85 -14.21 -0.55
CA GLU A 194 12.29 -15.58 -0.34
C GLU A 194 11.49 -16.50 -1.26
N PHE A 195 12.17 -17.04 -2.26
CA PHE A 195 11.63 -18.07 -3.13
C PHE A 195 11.84 -19.44 -2.50
N THR A 196 10.76 -20.08 -2.04
CA THR A 196 10.81 -21.49 -1.65
C THR A 196 10.51 -22.35 -2.88
N GLY A 197 11.56 -22.64 -3.67
CA GLY A 197 11.49 -23.52 -4.83
C GLY A 197 12.53 -24.64 -4.75
N ARG A 198 12.15 -25.88 -5.06
CA ARG A 198 13.11 -27.00 -5.23
C ARG A 198 13.73 -27.02 -6.63
N ASP A 199 13.18 -26.26 -7.59
CA ASP A 199 13.63 -26.20 -8.99
C ASP A 199 14.00 -24.74 -9.41
N PRO A 200 15.25 -24.48 -9.81
CA PRO A 200 15.72 -23.19 -10.31
C PRO A 200 14.95 -22.63 -11.52
N LYS A 201 14.34 -23.49 -12.37
CA LYS A 201 13.58 -23.02 -13.54
C LYS A 201 12.29 -22.31 -13.17
N GLU A 202 11.58 -22.82 -12.16
CA GLU A 202 10.33 -22.20 -11.67
C GLU A 202 10.58 -20.79 -11.11
N ILE A 203 11.74 -20.59 -10.47
CA ILE A 203 12.16 -19.29 -9.92
C ILE A 203 12.43 -18.30 -11.06
N VAL A 204 13.13 -18.73 -12.12
CA VAL A 204 13.43 -17.87 -13.28
C VAL A 204 12.15 -17.45 -14.01
N ASP A 205 11.18 -18.33 -14.16
CA ASP A 205 9.91 -18.02 -14.82
C ASP A 205 9.01 -17.10 -13.97
N LEU A 206 9.07 -17.22 -12.64
CA LEU A 206 8.44 -16.29 -11.69
C LEU A 206 9.07 -14.89 -11.77
N LEU A 207 10.40 -14.80 -11.80
CA LEU A 207 11.12 -13.53 -11.92
C LEU A 207 10.84 -12.83 -13.25
N LYS A 208 10.79 -13.58 -14.35
CA LYS A 208 10.41 -13.03 -15.66
C LYS A 208 9.01 -12.47 -15.68
N GLY A 209 8.05 -13.15 -15.04
CA GLY A 209 6.66 -12.68 -14.95
C GLY A 209 6.46 -11.45 -14.05
N LEU A 210 7.38 -11.18 -13.10
CA LEU A 210 7.34 -9.99 -12.24
C LEU A 210 8.01 -8.76 -12.88
N LEU A 211 8.88 -8.96 -13.87
CA LEU A 211 9.68 -7.91 -14.52
C LEU A 211 9.20 -7.56 -15.94
N SER A 212 8.20 -8.26 -16.45
CA SER A 212 7.57 -8.04 -17.77
C SER A 212 6.25 -7.28 -17.65
#